data_AF-A0A953UFE7-F1
#
_entry.id   AF-A0A953UFE7-F1
#
_cell.length_a   1.000
_cell.length_b   1.000
_cell.length_c   1.000
_cell.angle_alpha   90.00
_cell.angle_beta   90.00
_cell.angle_gamma   90.00
#
_symmetry.space_group_name_H-M   'P 1'
#
loop_
_entity.id
_entity.type
_entity.pdbx_description
1 polymer ?
#
loop_
_entity_poly.entity_id
_entity_poly.type
_entity_poly.pdbx_seq_one_letter_code
_entity_poly.pdbx_strand_id
1 'polypeptide(L)'
;MSNQAKLAELRAKTDRELLTLIQPELDRGMALANVAASKGSPLYAQAEKVYETVMMLVLRIAGLRRRDRVRAERKLKELRLALDQVPALAKVLRSMNSFG
;
A
#
# COMPACT_ATOMS: atom_id res chain seq x y z
N MET A 1 -9.34 10.37 -36.16
CA MET A 1 -9.12 10.53 -34.70
C MET A 1 -8.07 11.63 -34.49
N SER A 2 -8.23 12.51 -33.50
CA SER A 2 -7.21 13.52 -33.20
C SER A 2 -6.08 12.92 -32.35
N ASN A 3 -4.87 13.50 -32.43
CA ASN A 3 -3.72 13.07 -31.61
C ASN A 3 -4.01 13.15 -30.10
N GLN A 4 -4.84 14.10 -29.68
CA GLN A 4 -5.28 14.22 -28.28
C GLN A 4 -6.13 13.03 -27.83
N ALA A 5 -7.02 12.53 -28.69
CA ALA A 5 -7.83 11.35 -28.39
C ALA A 5 -6.95 10.10 -28.21
N LYS A 6 -5.89 9.96 -29.03
CA LYS A 6 -4.94 8.86 -28.91
C LYS A 6 -4.11 8.94 -27.62
N LEU A 7 -3.66 10.14 -27.25
CA LEU A 7 -2.96 10.35 -25.98
C LEU A 7 -3.83 10.04 -24.76
N ALA A 8 -5.11 10.44 -24.79
CA ALA A 8 -6.06 10.13 -23.72
C ALA A 8 -6.29 8.61 -23.59
N GLU A 9 -6.41 7.89 -24.71
CA GLU A 9 -6.55 6.44 -24.73
C GLU A 9 -5.32 5.74 -24.13
N LEU A 10 -4.11 6.14 -24.52
CA LEU A 10 -2.86 5.58 -23.99
C LEU A 10 -2.73 5.81 -22.48
N ARG A 11 -3.03 7.03 -22.01
CA ARG A 11 -3.04 7.34 -20.57
C ARG A 11 -4.03 6.47 -19.82
N ALA A 12 -5.25 6.34 -20.34
CA ALA A 12 -6.28 5.50 -19.70
C ALA A 12 -5.88 4.02 -19.66
N LYS A 13 -5.13 3.52 -20.65
CA LYS A 13 -4.58 2.15 -20.65
C LYS A 13 -3.49 2.01 -19.59
N THR A 14 -2.52 2.91 -19.55
CA THR A 14 -1.45 2.91 -18.54
C THR A 14 -2.02 3.01 -17.12
N ASP A 15 -3.00 3.86 -16.89
CA ASP A 15 -3.66 4.00 -15.58
C ASP A 15 -4.32 2.69 -15.12
N ARG A 16 -4.91 1.93 -16.05
CA ARG A 16 -5.50 0.61 -15.76
C ARG A 16 -4.44 -0.45 -15.47
N GLU A 17 -3.32 -0.43 -16.17
CA GLU A 17 -2.20 -1.35 -15.91
C GLU A 17 -1.53 -1.03 -14.57
N LEU A 18 -1.37 0.24 -14.20
CA LEU A 18 -0.87 0.61 -12.88
C LEU A 18 -1.81 0.15 -11.76
N LEU A 19 -3.12 0.19 -12.01
CA LEU A 19 -4.13 -0.28 -11.07
C LEU A 19 -4.01 -1.77 -10.74
N THR A 20 -3.64 -2.62 -11.71
CA THR A 20 -3.47 -4.05 -11.47
C THR A 20 -2.25 -4.35 -10.61
N LEU A 21 -1.30 -3.42 -10.53
CA LEU A 21 -0.10 -3.53 -9.69
C LEU A 21 -0.31 -2.98 -8.27
N ILE A 22 -1.15 -1.96 -8.10
CA ILE A 22 -1.39 -1.32 -6.80
C ILE A 22 -1.97 -2.30 -5.77
N GLN A 23 -2.91 -3.16 -6.18
CA GLN A 23 -3.59 -4.03 -5.21
C GLN A 23 -2.69 -5.14 -4.65
N PRO A 24 -1.95 -5.91 -5.47
CA PRO A 24 -0.99 -6.89 -4.98
C PRO A 24 0.10 -6.26 -4.11
N GLU A 25 0.59 -5.06 -4.46
CA GLU A 25 1.58 -4.37 -3.64
C GLU A 25 1.01 -3.96 -2.27
N LEU A 26 -0.22 -3.47 -2.19
CA LEU A 26 -0.88 -3.20 -0.90
C LEU A 26 -1.02 -4.47 -0.05
N ASP A 27 -1.41 -5.59 -0.66
CA ASP A 27 -1.54 -6.88 0.03
C ASP A 27 -0.18 -7.37 0.56
N ARG A 28 0.89 -7.18 -0.23
CA ARG A 28 2.27 -7.45 0.19
C ARG A 28 2.68 -6.54 1.36
N GLY A 29 2.41 -5.23 1.28
CA GLY A 29 2.71 -4.28 2.36
C GLY A 29 2.03 -4.67 3.67
N MET A 30 0.76 -5.09 3.60
CA MET A 30 0.03 -5.61 4.75
C MET A 30 0.66 -6.86 5.35
N ALA A 31 1.02 -7.84 4.50
CA ALA A 31 1.67 -9.06 4.97
C ALA A 31 2.99 -8.75 5.70
N LEU A 32 3.80 -7.83 5.15
CA LEU A 32 5.06 -7.38 5.75
C LEU A 32 4.84 -6.65 7.08
N ALA A 33 3.86 -5.74 7.16
CA ALA A 33 3.54 -5.01 8.38
C ALA A 33 3.09 -5.95 9.52
N ASN A 34 2.29 -6.97 9.19
CA ASN A 34 1.76 -7.94 10.16
C ASN A 34 2.84 -8.81 10.81
N VAL A 35 3.94 -9.09 10.09
CA VAL A 35 5.05 -9.91 10.62
C VAL A 35 6.24 -9.07 11.11
N ALA A 36 6.16 -7.75 10.99
CA ALA A 36 7.23 -6.87 11.42
C ALA A 36 7.37 -6.91 12.95
N ALA A 37 8.52 -7.37 13.43
CA ALA A 37 8.79 -7.48 14.87
C ALA A 37 9.05 -6.12 15.54
N SER A 38 9.37 -5.07 14.79
CA SER A 38 9.54 -3.70 15.29
C SER A 38 9.60 -2.68 14.15
N LYS A 39 9.49 -1.39 14.49
CA LYS A 39 9.70 -0.28 13.54
C LYS A 39 11.11 -0.24 12.93
N GLY A 40 12.11 -0.79 13.60
CA GLY A 40 13.48 -0.88 13.08
C GLY A 40 13.73 -2.10 12.19
N SER A 41 12.74 -2.97 12.02
CA SER A 41 12.92 -4.20 11.24
C SER A 41 12.94 -3.93 9.73
N PRO A 42 13.69 -4.70 8.93
CA PRO A 42 13.67 -4.59 7.47
C PRO A 42 12.28 -4.79 6.87
N LEU A 43 11.42 -5.58 7.52
CA LEU A 43 10.04 -5.83 7.08
C LEU A 43 9.15 -4.59 7.27
N TYR A 44 9.32 -3.86 8.38
CA TYR A 44 8.65 -2.57 8.58
C TYR A 44 9.08 -1.57 7.51
N ALA A 45 10.39 -1.43 7.26
CA ALA A 45 10.89 -0.50 6.26
C ALA A 45 10.38 -0.82 4.84
N GLN A 46 10.26 -2.11 4.49
CA GLN A 46 9.67 -2.51 3.22
C GLN A 46 8.17 -2.20 3.14
N ALA A 47 7.42 -2.45 4.21
CA ALA A 47 6.00 -2.11 4.28
C ALA A 47 5.74 -0.59 4.21
N GLU A 48 6.59 0.21 4.85
CA GLU A 48 6.54 1.67 4.79
C GLU A 48 6.85 2.19 3.38
N LYS A 49 7.85 1.62 2.71
CA LYS A 49 8.14 1.94 1.30
C LYS A 49 6.97 1.62 0.37
N VAL A 50 6.28 0.50 0.59
CA VAL A 50 5.05 0.16 -0.16
C VAL A 50 3.97 1.21 0.07
N TYR A 51 3.73 1.58 1.34
CA TYR A 51 2.75 2.62 1.69
C TYR A 51 3.04 3.93 0.94
N GLU A 52 4.27 4.43 0.98
CA GLU A 52 4.67 5.68 0.33
C GLU A 52 4.52 5.62 -1.19
N THR A 53 4.98 4.52 -1.79
CA THR A 53 4.91 4.31 -3.25
C THR A 53 3.46 4.31 -3.72
N VAL A 54 2.59 3.54 -3.05
CA VAL A 54 1.19 3.44 -3.44
C VAL A 54 0.45 4.75 -3.18
N MET A 55 0.74 5.44 -2.06
CA MET A 55 0.17 6.77 -1.78
C MET A 55 0.49 7.76 -2.91
N MET A 56 1.75 7.82 -3.35
CA MET A 56 2.14 8.69 -4.47
C MET A 56 1.42 8.32 -5.78
N LEU A 57 1.26 7.03 -6.07
CA LEU A 57 0.56 6.57 -7.28
C LEU A 57 -0.92 6.94 -7.25
N VAL A 58 -1.61 6.72 -6.13
CA VAL A 58 -3.03 7.07 -5.98
C VAL A 58 -3.26 8.58 -6.15
N LEU A 59 -2.34 9.42 -5.66
CA LEU A 59 -2.41 10.88 -5.85
C LEU A 59 -2.16 11.29 -7.32
N ARG A 60 -1.25 10.62 -8.03
CA ARG A 60 -0.86 10.98 -9.40
C ARG A 60 -1.84 10.51 -10.47
N ILE A 61 -2.52 9.39 -10.27
CA ILE A 61 -3.38 8.81 -11.31
C ILE A 61 -4.75 9.51 -11.31
N ALA A 62 -4.87 10.59 -12.08
CA ALA A 62 -6.12 11.35 -12.21
C ALA A 62 -7.25 10.54 -12.87
N GLY A 63 -6.93 9.57 -13.73
CA GLY A 63 -7.88 8.72 -14.45
C GLY A 63 -8.44 7.54 -13.65
N LEU A 64 -8.06 7.40 -12.37
CA LEU A 64 -8.58 6.36 -11.49
C LEU A 64 -10.11 6.43 -11.42
N ARG A 65 -10.78 5.31 -11.72
CA ARG A 65 -12.22 5.20 -11.43
C ARG A 65 -12.42 5.42 -9.94
N ARG A 66 -13.46 6.19 -9.58
CA ARG A 66 -13.75 6.53 -8.18
C ARG A 66 -13.79 5.31 -7.25
N ARG A 67 -14.34 4.18 -7.71
CA ARG A 67 -14.40 2.94 -6.91
C ARG A 67 -13.01 2.36 -6.62
N ASP A 68 -12.13 2.36 -7.61
CA ASP A 68 -10.78 1.81 -7.47
C ASP A 68 -9.91 2.71 -6.58
N ARG A 69 -10.06 4.03 -6.74
CA ARG A 69 -9.46 5.03 -5.83
C ARG A 69 -9.88 4.80 -4.39
N VAL A 70 -11.19 4.74 -4.11
CA VAL A 70 -11.71 4.52 -2.75
C VAL A 70 -11.20 3.19 -2.16
N ARG A 71 -11.13 2.13 -2.98
CA ARG A 71 -10.60 0.83 -2.53
C ARG A 71 -9.11 0.93 -2.15
N ALA A 72 -8.30 1.59 -2.97
CA ALA A 72 -6.88 1.80 -2.70
C ALA A 72 -6.67 2.68 -1.45
N GLU A 73 -7.41 3.78 -1.32
CA GLU A 73 -7.37 4.67 -0.16
C GLU A 73 -7.76 3.97 1.14
N ARG A 74 -8.77 3.10 1.11
CA ARG A 74 -9.15 2.28 2.27
C ARG A 74 -8.01 1.37 2.70
N LYS A 75 -7.42 0.60 1.78
CA LYS A 75 -6.30 -0.28 2.10
C LYS A 75 -5.05 0.48 2.54
N LEU A 76 -4.78 1.66 1.99
CA LEU A 76 -3.71 2.55 2.46
C LEU A 76 -3.91 2.95 3.92
N LYS A 77 -5.14 3.27 4.33
CA LYS A 77 -5.47 3.56 5.73
C LYS A 77 -5.27 2.33 6.62
N GLU A 78 -5.71 1.16 6.17
CA GLU A 78 -5.50 -0.11 6.87
C GLU A 78 -3.99 -0.41 7.05
N LEU A 79 -3.18 -0.23 6.01
CA LEU A 79 -1.72 -0.40 6.08
C LEU A 79 -1.06 0.61 7.01
N ARG A 80 -1.49 1.89 6.98
CA ARG A 80 -0.98 2.90 7.91
C ARG A 80 -1.27 2.52 9.36
N LEU A 81 -2.50 2.09 9.65
CA LEU A 81 -2.90 1.61 10.98
C LEU A 81 -2.06 0.42 11.42
N ALA A 82 -1.81 -0.56 10.53
CA ALA A 82 -0.98 -1.71 10.84
C ALA A 82 0.46 -1.29 11.20
N LEU A 83 1.09 -0.41 10.39
CA LEU A 83 2.42 0.14 10.67
C LEU A 83 2.49 0.88 12.01
N ASP A 84 1.47 1.68 12.31
CA ASP A 84 1.40 2.43 13.57
C ASP A 84 1.28 1.50 14.80
N GLN A 85 0.73 0.30 14.63
CA GLN A 85 0.54 -0.71 15.69
C GLN A 85 1.72 -1.67 15.88
N VAL A 86 2.70 -1.73 14.98
CA VAL A 86 3.89 -2.60 15.10
C VAL A 86 4.62 -2.48 16.45
N PRO A 87 4.78 -1.29 17.07
CA PRO A 87 5.35 -1.19 18.42
C PRO A 87 4.54 -1.93 19.51
N ALA A 88 3.21 -1.94 19.38
CA ALA A 88 2.32 -2.61 20.33
C ALA A 88 2.38 -4.13 20.16
N LEU A 89 2.36 -4.62 18.90
CA LEU A 89 2.51 -6.05 18.59
C LEU A 89 3.85 -6.61 19.06
N ALA A 90 4.94 -5.87 18.84
CA ALA A 90 6.27 -6.23 19.31
C ALA A 90 6.36 -6.37 20.85
N LYS A 91 5.59 -5.57 21.58
CA LYS A 91 5.53 -5.62 23.05
C LYS A 91 4.75 -6.84 23.53
N VAL A 92 3.62 -7.15 22.89
CA VAL A 92 2.78 -8.32 23.20
C VAL A 92 3.56 -9.62 22.95
N LEU A 93 4.19 -9.77 21.78
CA LEU A 93 4.96 -10.98 21.45
C LEU A 93 6.13 -11.22 22.42
N ARG A 94 6.82 -10.15 22.84
CA ARG A 94 7.86 -10.26 23.87
C ARG A 94 7.31 -10.67 25.22
N SER A 95 6.17 -10.11 25.64
CA SER A 95 5.54 -10.49 26.90
C SER A 95 5.05 -11.93 26.92
N MET A 96 4.59 -12.47 25.78
CA MET A 96 4.18 -13.87 25.68
C MET A 96 5.36 -14.84 25.75
N ASN A 97 6.50 -14.47 25.17
CA ASN A 97 7.72 -15.30 25.20
C ASN A 97 8.47 -15.27 26.54
N SER A 98 8.11 -14.38 27.47
CA SER A 98 8.72 -14.32 28.82
C SER A 98 8.00 -15.17 29.88
N PHE A 99 6.94 -15.92 29.51
CA PHE A 99 6.21 -16.83 30.39
C PHE A 99 6.36 -18.32 30.00
N GLY A 100 7.38 -18.66 29.20
CA GLY A 100 7.71 -20.03 28.77
C GLY A 100 8.95 -20.58 29.45
#